data_AF-A0A514WT42-F1
#
_entry.id   AF-A0A514WT42-F1
#
_cell.length_a   1.000
_cell.length_b   1.000
_cell.length_c   1.000
_cell.angle_alpha   90.00
_cell.angle_beta   90.00
_cell.angle_gamma   90.00
#
_symmetry.space_group_name_H-M   'P 1'
#
loop_
_entity.id
_entity.type
_entity.pdbx_description
1 polymer ?
#
loop_
_entity_poly.entity_id
_entity_poly.type
_entity_poly.pdbx_seq_one_letter_code
_entity_poly.pdbx_strand_id
1 'polypeptide(L)'
;MKHIASILLIALFSVNTFAGGLGDWIKPGRPNPYEPNPGRPNITCSARDNGWEEHWGGHRDCRECVAKHGNCTETCSASYFTCQAEGVDYRGYKMTLEGRAPSRYETERQVMDLCQRQYRYQNCRIISCNENSETVSRRSCR
;
A
#
# COMPACT_ATOMS: atom_id res chain seq x y z
N MET A 1 -28.33 36.22 58.06
CA MET A 1 -27.03 36.69 58.58
C MET A 1 -25.97 36.11 57.68
N LYS A 2 -25.43 36.93 56.75
CA LYS A 2 -24.02 37.40 56.68
C LYS A 2 -23.06 36.21 56.46
N HIS A 3 -22.28 36.10 55.38
CA HIS A 3 -21.31 37.06 54.86
C HIS A 3 -21.07 36.87 53.34
N ILE A 4 -21.24 37.92 52.52
CA ILE A 4 -20.22 38.86 51.96
C ILE A 4 -19.66 38.39 50.61
N ALA A 5 -20.03 39.15 49.59
CA ALA A 5 -19.43 39.26 48.26
C ALA A 5 -18.13 40.09 48.29
N SER A 6 -17.22 39.86 47.33
CA SER A 6 -16.31 40.83 46.65
C SER A 6 -15.30 40.04 45.80
N ILE A 7 -15.41 39.99 44.46
CA ILE A 7 -14.82 40.89 43.45
C ILE A 7 -13.28 40.98 43.52
N LEU A 8 -12.59 40.50 42.48
CA LEU A 8 -11.52 41.29 41.81
C LEU A 8 -11.21 40.78 40.39
N LEU A 9 -11.20 41.74 39.46
CA LEU A 9 -10.72 41.67 38.06
C LEU A 9 -9.25 41.26 37.97
N ILE A 10 -8.88 40.51 36.92
CA ILE A 10 -7.70 40.84 36.09
C ILE A 10 -8.05 40.59 34.62
N ALA A 11 -8.25 41.67 33.87
CA ALA A 11 -8.12 41.70 32.42
C ALA A 11 -6.75 42.30 32.11
N LEU A 12 -5.85 41.55 31.48
CA LEU A 12 -4.69 42.11 30.81
C LEU A 12 -4.41 41.34 29.52
N PHE A 13 -4.69 42.04 28.42
CA PHE A 13 -4.17 41.78 27.09
C PHE A 13 -2.64 41.71 27.13
N SER A 14 -2.06 40.67 26.53
CA SER A 14 -0.74 40.78 25.93
C SER A 14 -0.82 40.24 24.51
N VAL A 15 -0.80 41.21 23.60
CA VAL A 15 -0.70 41.05 22.16
C VAL A 15 0.73 40.61 21.88
N ASN A 16 0.91 39.41 21.33
CA ASN A 16 2.13 39.07 20.60
C ASN A 16 1.73 38.81 19.16
N THR A 17 1.70 39.89 18.38
CA THR A 17 1.91 39.86 16.94
C THR A 17 3.32 39.35 16.68
N PHE A 18 3.46 38.10 16.27
CA PHE A 18 4.57 37.68 15.42
C PHE A 18 4.04 37.60 13.99
N ALA A 19 4.56 38.51 13.18
CA ALA A 19 4.39 38.58 11.76
C ALA A 19 5.04 37.39 11.05
N GLY A 20 4.59 37.12 9.82
CA GLY A 20 5.36 36.42 8.80
C GLY A 20 4.86 35.01 8.50
N GLY A 21 4.45 34.79 7.25
CA GLY A 21 3.76 33.58 6.81
C GLY A 21 4.60 32.30 6.85
N LEU A 22 3.91 31.24 7.26
CA LEU A 22 4.15 29.84 6.89
C LEU A 22 2.76 29.32 6.50
N GLY A 23 2.29 29.53 5.28
CA GLY A 23 2.86 28.84 4.13
C GLY A 23 2.47 27.37 4.15
N ASP A 24 1.16 27.09 4.07
CA ASP A 24 0.63 26.02 3.22
C ASP A 24 1.02 24.56 3.53
N TRP A 25 1.07 24.13 4.80
CA TRP A 25 1.55 22.79 5.17
C TRP A 25 0.62 21.89 5.99
N ILE A 26 -0.70 22.15 6.00
CA ILE A 26 -1.69 21.13 6.37
C ILE A 26 -2.83 21.20 5.36
N LYS A 27 -2.56 20.71 4.14
CA LYS A 27 -3.64 20.24 3.27
C LYS A 27 -4.15 18.95 3.92
N PRO A 28 -5.45 18.80 4.23
CA PRO A 28 -5.98 17.48 4.53
C PRO A 28 -5.60 16.60 3.35
N GLY A 29 -4.78 15.58 3.60
CA GLY A 29 -4.28 14.69 2.56
C GLY A 29 -5.47 14.24 1.74
N ARG A 30 -5.48 14.58 0.44
CA ARG A 30 -6.39 13.93 -0.50
C ARG A 30 -6.15 12.42 -0.30
N PRO A 31 -7.20 11.61 -0.11
CA PRO A 31 -7.06 10.17 0.01
C PRO A 31 -6.13 9.72 -1.11
N ASN A 32 -5.05 9.04 -0.75
CA ASN A 32 -4.17 8.42 -1.73
C ASN A 32 -5.08 7.51 -2.56
N PRO A 33 -5.23 7.69 -3.88
CA PRO A 33 -6.17 6.88 -4.68
C PRO A 33 -5.80 5.39 -4.72
N TYR A 34 -4.68 5.03 -4.09
CA TYR A 34 -4.19 3.68 -3.83
C TYR A 34 -4.42 3.25 -2.38
N GLU A 35 -5.64 3.38 -1.87
CA GLU A 35 -6.06 2.42 -0.85
C GLU A 35 -6.21 1.06 -1.56
N PRO A 36 -5.43 0.03 -1.19
CA PRO A 36 -5.54 -1.28 -1.80
C PRO A 36 -6.94 -1.81 -1.52
N ASN A 37 -7.79 -1.74 -2.53
CA ASN A 37 -9.12 -2.32 -2.49
C ASN A 37 -8.91 -3.84 -2.37
N PRO A 38 -9.40 -4.52 -1.31
CA PRO A 38 -9.02 -5.89 -1.00
C PRO A 38 -9.42 -6.94 -2.05
N GLY A 39 -10.07 -6.55 -3.15
CA GLY A 39 -10.39 -7.41 -4.30
C GLY A 39 -9.84 -6.95 -5.65
N ARG A 40 -8.96 -5.94 -5.72
CA ARG A 40 -8.32 -5.51 -6.98
C ARG A 40 -6.80 -5.69 -6.90
N PRO A 41 -6.15 -6.13 -8.00
CA PRO A 41 -4.69 -6.20 -8.04
C PRO A 41 -4.10 -4.81 -7.77
N ASN A 42 -3.07 -4.76 -6.93
CA ASN A 42 -2.37 -3.53 -6.59
C ASN A 42 -1.43 -3.16 -7.75
N ILE A 43 -1.95 -2.39 -8.72
CA ILE A 43 -1.22 -2.02 -9.94
C ILE A 43 -0.47 -0.71 -9.71
N THR A 44 0.86 -0.73 -9.78
CA THR A 44 1.71 0.47 -9.76
C THR A 44 2.30 0.72 -11.15
N CYS A 45 2.13 1.92 -11.69
CA CYS A 45 2.73 2.33 -12.96
C CYS A 45 3.82 3.39 -12.75
N SER A 46 4.89 3.30 -13.54
CA SER A 46 5.91 4.34 -13.64
C SER A 46 6.39 4.48 -15.08
N ALA A 47 6.84 5.66 -15.47
CA ALA A 47 7.39 5.94 -16.79
C ALA A 47 8.88 6.29 -16.70
N ARG A 48 9.68 5.79 -17.63
CA ARG A 48 11.12 6.07 -17.74
C ARG A 48 11.48 6.32 -19.20
N ASP A 49 12.59 7.00 -19.46
CA ASP A 49 13.12 7.10 -20.81
C ASP A 49 13.55 5.72 -21.37
N ASN A 50 13.83 5.65 -22.67
CA ASN A 50 14.13 4.40 -23.38
C ASN A 50 15.57 3.89 -23.19
N GLY A 51 16.38 4.49 -22.30
CA GLY A 51 17.82 4.21 -22.26
C GLY A 51 18.39 4.04 -20.86
N TRP A 52 18.12 4.97 -19.95
CA TRP A 52 18.60 5.01 -18.57
C TRP A 52 18.10 6.31 -17.94
N GLU A 53 17.28 6.23 -16.90
CA GLU A 53 16.85 7.43 -16.19
C GLU A 53 17.99 7.96 -15.32
N GLU A 54 18.41 9.21 -15.54
CA GLU A 54 19.48 9.87 -14.76
C GLU A 54 19.13 10.01 -13.27
N HIS A 55 17.87 9.81 -12.89
CA HIS A 55 17.35 9.99 -11.54
C HIS A 55 16.68 8.69 -11.08
N TRP A 56 17.09 8.19 -9.92
CA TRP A 56 16.53 6.98 -9.31
C TRP A 56 15.10 7.25 -8.79
N GLY A 57 14.10 7.30 -9.66
CA GLY A 57 12.74 7.66 -9.25
C GLY A 57 11.61 7.31 -10.22
N GLY A 58 11.85 7.29 -11.53
CA GLY A 58 10.75 7.27 -12.49
C GLY A 58 10.01 8.61 -12.54
N HIS A 59 9.30 8.83 -13.63
CA HIS A 59 8.19 9.77 -13.69
C HIS A 59 6.90 9.03 -13.34
N ARG A 60 5.91 9.75 -12.80
CA ARG A 60 4.64 9.13 -12.40
C ARG A 60 3.86 8.55 -13.58
N ASP A 61 3.95 9.21 -14.72
CA ASP A 61 3.24 8.83 -15.94
C ASP A 61 3.98 9.35 -17.19
N CYS A 62 3.51 8.90 -18.36
CA CYS A 62 4.12 9.29 -19.64
C CYS A 62 4.11 10.80 -19.88
N ARG A 63 3.13 11.55 -19.38
CA ARG A 63 3.02 12.99 -19.65
C ARG A 63 4.16 13.74 -19.01
N GLU A 64 4.46 13.42 -17.75
CA GLU A 64 5.58 14.04 -17.04
C GLU A 64 6.92 13.70 -17.71
N CYS A 65 7.10 12.44 -18.11
CA CYS A 65 8.34 12.01 -18.75
C CYS A 65 8.53 12.65 -20.14
N VAL A 66 7.51 12.64 -21.00
CA VAL A 66 7.57 13.25 -22.35
C VAL A 66 7.82 14.75 -22.28
N ALA A 67 7.25 15.45 -21.29
CA ALA A 67 7.48 16.89 -21.11
C ALA A 67 8.96 17.25 -20.88
N LYS A 68 9.75 16.33 -20.33
CA LYS A 68 11.18 16.52 -20.03
C LYS A 68 12.11 15.87 -21.05
N HIS A 69 11.74 14.69 -21.57
CA HIS A 69 12.65 13.83 -22.33
C HIS A 69 12.19 13.53 -23.77
N GLY A 70 10.95 13.87 -24.15
CA GLY A 70 10.42 13.69 -25.51
C GLY A 70 10.07 12.24 -25.91
N ASN A 71 10.59 11.23 -25.21
CA ASN A 71 10.18 9.84 -25.39
C ASN A 71 10.18 9.09 -24.05
N CYS A 72 9.28 8.12 -23.88
CA CYS A 72 9.29 7.29 -22.68
C CYS A 72 8.62 5.92 -22.87
N THR A 73 8.83 5.06 -21.88
CA THR A 73 8.17 3.77 -21.72
C THR A 73 7.51 3.73 -20.34
N GLU A 74 6.20 3.54 -20.31
CA GLU A 74 5.44 3.26 -19.10
C GLU A 74 5.43 1.75 -18.83
N THR A 75 5.73 1.38 -17.59
CA THR A 75 5.68 0.02 -17.09
C THR A 75 4.74 -0.02 -15.89
N CYS A 76 3.71 -0.88 -15.97
CA CYS A 76 2.80 -1.16 -14.88
C CYS A 76 3.07 -2.55 -14.32
N SER A 77 3.18 -2.65 -12.99
CA SER A 77 3.38 -3.89 -12.27
C SER A 77 2.23 -4.13 -11.31
N ALA A 78 1.72 -5.36 -11.25
CA ALA A 78 0.77 -5.78 -10.23
C ALA A 78 1.52 -6.51 -9.11
N SER A 79 1.27 -6.12 -7.84
CA SER A 79 1.73 -6.90 -6.69
C SER A 79 0.69 -7.94 -6.28
N TYR A 80 1.20 -9.09 -5.81
CA TYR A 80 0.40 -10.22 -5.32
C TYR A 80 1.18 -10.97 -4.25
N PHE A 81 0.48 -11.77 -3.46
CA PHE A 81 1.07 -12.62 -2.44
C PHE A 81 0.99 -14.08 -2.86
N THR A 82 2.02 -14.84 -2.50
CA THR A 82 2.04 -16.30 -2.59
C THR A 82 2.29 -16.86 -1.21
N CYS A 83 1.42 -17.74 -0.72
CA CYS A 83 1.60 -18.42 0.55
C CYS A 83 1.59 -19.93 0.35
N GLN A 84 2.43 -20.62 1.11
CA GLN A 84 2.45 -22.07 1.16
C GLN A 84 1.93 -22.55 2.50
N ALA A 85 1.10 -23.59 2.47
CA ALA A 85 0.67 -24.33 3.64
C ALA A 85 1.16 -25.77 3.55
N GLU A 86 1.48 -26.36 4.70
CA GLU A 86 1.71 -27.81 4.80
C GLU A 86 0.60 -28.47 5.60
N GLY A 87 0.30 -29.73 5.27
CA GLY A 87 -0.60 -30.61 6.01
C GLY A 87 -0.19 -32.07 5.85
N VAL A 88 -0.85 -32.96 6.58
CA VAL A 88 -0.60 -34.39 6.57
C VAL A 88 -1.81 -35.13 5.99
N ASP A 89 -1.61 -35.98 4.99
CA ASP A 89 -2.68 -36.78 4.39
C ASP A 89 -3.08 -37.98 5.27
N TYR A 90 -4.08 -38.75 4.83
CA TYR A 90 -4.56 -39.90 5.58
C TYR A 90 -3.55 -41.05 5.71
N ARG A 91 -2.48 -41.04 4.91
CA ARG A 91 -1.39 -42.02 4.94
C ARG A 91 -0.19 -41.55 5.76
N GLY A 92 -0.25 -40.33 6.30
CA GLY A 92 0.84 -39.74 7.08
C GLY A 92 1.88 -38.99 6.23
N TYR A 93 1.64 -38.78 4.94
CA TYR A 93 2.55 -38.02 4.08
C TYR A 93 2.35 -36.52 4.27
N LYS A 94 3.46 -35.77 4.32
CA LYS A 94 3.44 -34.31 4.30
C LYS A 94 3.16 -33.82 2.89
N MET A 95 2.18 -32.94 2.77
CA MET A 95 1.74 -32.30 1.54
C MET A 95 1.95 -30.80 1.66
N THR A 96 2.42 -30.17 0.59
CA THR A 96 2.55 -28.71 0.49
C THR A 96 1.57 -28.19 -0.55
N LEU A 97 0.83 -27.15 -0.19
CA LEU A 97 -0.12 -26.45 -1.04
C LEU A 97 0.35 -25.01 -1.20
N GLU A 98 0.09 -24.43 -2.36
CA GLU A 98 0.39 -23.02 -2.65
C GLU A 98 -0.87 -22.29 -3.08
N GLY A 99 -1.06 -21.09 -2.56
CA GLY A 99 -2.12 -20.16 -2.95
C GLY A 99 -1.53 -18.85 -3.45
N ARG A 100 -2.32 -18.12 -4.26
CA ARG A 100 -1.96 -16.81 -4.80
C ARG A 100 -3.18 -15.88 -4.81
N ALA A 101 -3.06 -14.71 -4.19
CA ALA A 101 -4.10 -13.68 -4.22
C ALA A 101 -3.51 -12.25 -4.12
N PRO A 102 -4.30 -11.20 -4.40
CA PRO A 102 -3.86 -9.80 -4.30
C PRO A 102 -3.43 -9.36 -2.90
N SER A 103 -3.92 -10.02 -1.84
CA SER A 103 -3.57 -9.71 -0.45
C SER A 103 -3.04 -10.93 0.30
N ARG A 104 -2.17 -10.68 1.27
CA ARG A 104 -1.65 -11.73 2.17
C ARG A 104 -2.77 -12.47 2.88
N TYR A 105 -3.70 -11.73 3.48
CA TYR A 105 -4.84 -12.30 4.22
C TYR A 105 -5.69 -13.23 3.36
N GLU A 106 -6.02 -12.81 2.14
CA GLU A 106 -6.80 -13.62 1.21
C GLU A 106 -6.02 -14.87 0.78
N THR A 107 -4.72 -14.74 0.50
CA THR A 107 -3.86 -15.85 0.11
C THR A 107 -3.75 -16.89 1.24
N GLU A 108 -3.50 -16.45 2.47
CA GLU A 108 -3.46 -17.32 3.66
C GLU A 108 -4.81 -18.02 3.87
N ARG A 109 -5.92 -17.29 3.79
CA ARG A 109 -7.27 -17.84 3.92
C ARG A 109 -7.54 -18.90 2.85
N GLN A 110 -7.20 -18.61 1.59
CA GLN A 110 -7.41 -19.51 0.46
C GLN A 110 -6.64 -20.82 0.64
N VAL A 111 -5.33 -20.75 0.92
CA VAL A 111 -4.50 -21.95 1.04
C VAL A 111 -4.87 -22.79 2.28
N MET A 112 -5.30 -22.14 3.37
CA MET A 112 -5.82 -22.84 4.54
C MET A 112 -7.18 -23.51 4.30
N ASP A 113 -8.07 -22.86 3.55
CA ASP A 113 -9.36 -23.45 3.13
C ASP A 113 -9.14 -24.68 2.25
N LEU A 114 -8.20 -24.60 1.31
CA LEU A 114 -7.76 -25.74 0.50
C LEU A 114 -7.25 -26.88 1.40
N CYS A 115 -6.32 -26.58 2.32
CA CYS A 115 -5.73 -27.59 3.19
C CYS A 115 -6.76 -28.28 4.09
N GLN A 116 -7.56 -27.49 4.81
CA GLN A 116 -8.44 -27.99 5.87
C GLN A 116 -9.77 -28.50 5.35
N ARG A 117 -10.39 -27.81 4.38
CA ARG A 117 -11.76 -28.10 3.95
C ARG A 117 -11.78 -28.95 2.69
N GLN A 118 -11.01 -28.56 1.68
CA GLN A 118 -11.02 -29.24 0.39
C GLN A 118 -10.26 -30.57 0.44
N TYR A 119 -9.01 -30.54 0.91
CA TYR A 119 -8.17 -31.74 0.98
C TYR A 119 -8.24 -32.49 2.31
N ARG A 120 -8.79 -31.85 3.35
CA ARG A 120 -8.96 -32.43 4.69
C ARG A 120 -7.65 -32.98 5.28
N TYR A 121 -6.54 -32.32 4.98
CA TYR A 121 -5.26 -32.65 5.60
C TYR A 121 -5.29 -32.30 7.08
N GLN A 122 -4.54 -33.07 7.87
CA GLN A 122 -4.36 -32.82 9.29
C GLN A 122 -3.18 -31.89 9.53
N ASN A 123 -3.15 -31.21 10.68
CA ASN A 123 -2.05 -30.35 11.09
C ASN A 123 -1.70 -29.24 10.07
N CYS A 124 -2.72 -28.73 9.36
CA CYS A 124 -2.56 -27.66 8.39
C CYS A 124 -1.96 -26.40 9.04
N ARG A 125 -0.89 -25.86 8.46
CA ARG A 125 -0.29 -24.59 8.86
C ARG A 125 0.39 -23.87 7.70
N ILE A 126 0.42 -22.55 7.74
CA ILE A 126 1.21 -21.73 6.83
C ILE A 126 2.70 -21.90 7.17
N ILE A 127 3.53 -22.10 6.15
CA ILE A 127 4.99 -22.25 6.30
C ILE A 127 5.77 -21.09 5.67
N SER A 128 5.23 -20.45 4.64
CA SER A 128 5.86 -19.31 3.98
C SER A 128 4.81 -18.40 3.34
N CYS A 129 5.10 -17.10 3.29
CA CYS A 129 4.33 -16.12 2.54
C CYS A 129 5.30 -15.08 1.98
N ASN A 130 5.23 -14.83 0.68
CA ASN A 130 6.08 -13.88 -0.02
C ASN A 130 5.20 -12.89 -0.79
N GLU A 131 5.63 -11.63 -0.84
CA GLU A 131 5.10 -10.65 -1.78
C GLU A 131 5.91 -10.72 -3.07
N ASN A 132 5.21 -10.73 -4.19
CA ASN A 132 5.78 -10.74 -5.52
C ASN A 132 5.18 -9.62 -6.36
N SER A 133 5.85 -9.25 -7.44
CA SER A 133 5.31 -8.34 -8.44
C SER A 133 5.59 -8.85 -9.85
N GLU A 134 4.67 -8.59 -10.77
CA GLU A 134 4.84 -8.90 -12.19
C GLU A 134 4.45 -7.72 -13.07
N THR A 135 5.14 -7.55 -14.19
CA THR A 135 4.75 -6.55 -15.18
C THR A 135 3.48 -7.00 -15.90
N VAL A 136 2.43 -6.19 -15.81
CA VAL A 136 1.13 -6.44 -16.45
C VAL A 136 0.91 -5.61 -17.71
N SER A 137 1.66 -4.52 -17.86
CA SER A 137 1.61 -3.68 -19.06
C SER A 137 2.93 -2.96 -19.27
N ARG A 138 3.30 -2.82 -20.55
CA ARG A 138 4.41 -1.98 -20.99
C ARG A 138 4.01 -1.29 -22.28
N ARG A 139 4.10 0.05 -22.33
CA ARG A 139 3.80 0.82 -23.54
C ARG A 139 4.83 1.91 -23.79
N SER A 140 5.12 2.12 -25.07
CA SER A 140 5.93 3.27 -25.50
C SER A 140 5.02 4.48 -25.69
N CYS A 141 5.49 5.62 -25.21
CA CYS A 141 4.85 6.92 -25.32
C CYS A 141 5.76 7.87 -26.10
N ARG A 142 5.16 8.62 -27.02
CA ARG A 142 5.79 9.57 -27.92
C ARG A 142 4.95 10.84 -27.97
#